data_AF-A0A3D0HI31-F1
#
_entry.id   AF-A0A3D0HI31-F1
#
_cell.length_a   1.000
_cell.length_b   1.000
_cell.length_c   1.000
_cell.angle_alpha   90.00
_cell.angle_beta   90.00
_cell.angle_gamma   90.00
#
_symmetry.space_group_name_H-M   'P 1'
#
loop_
_entity.id
_entity.type
_entity.pdbx_description
1 polymer ?
#
loop_
_entity_poly.entity_id
_entity_poly.type
_entity_poly.pdbx_seq_one_letter_code
_entity_poly.pdbx_strand_id
1 'polypeptide(L)'
;MFVKVVYSPAHLLHNPEVEIERSSAHSPFEHTGRAEKIRETLAADKAFDFVSPTEWGTEPITKIHNPGLLKFLSTAWADYQRDVKESREVVPDMFFKSNLRQNMGDRVEPESVNGKLGWWCFETTTPLTMGTYEAARGAVDVDRKSVV
;
A
#
# COMPACT_ATOMS: atom_id res chain seq x y z
N MET A 1 20.28 -22.57 -16.76
CA MET A 1 20.33 -21.65 -15.61
C MET A 1 18.89 -21.34 -15.27
N PHE A 2 18.47 -21.56 -14.03
CA PHE A 2 17.11 -21.23 -13.59
C PHE A 2 17.03 -19.75 -13.26
N VAL A 3 15.89 -19.12 -13.53
CA VAL A 3 15.58 -17.75 -13.12
C VAL A 3 14.82 -17.82 -11.81
N LYS A 4 15.32 -17.21 -10.72
CA LYS A 4 14.57 -17.24 -9.47
C LYS A 4 13.44 -16.23 -9.49
N VAL A 5 12.32 -16.61 -8.89
CA VAL A 5 11.13 -15.79 -8.68
C VAL A 5 10.94 -15.67 -7.18
N VAL A 6 11.07 -14.47 -6.64
CA VAL A 6 10.75 -14.20 -5.24
C VAL A 6 9.25 -13.92 -5.16
N TYR A 7 8.52 -14.69 -4.35
CA TYR A 7 7.07 -14.58 -4.24
C TYR A 7 6.63 -14.61 -2.77
N SER A 8 5.72 -13.72 -2.41
CA SER A 8 5.09 -13.67 -1.09
C SER A 8 3.57 -13.72 -1.22
N PRO A 9 2.84 -14.61 -0.52
CA PRO A 9 1.38 -14.61 -0.51
C PRO A 9 0.77 -13.40 0.22
N ALA A 10 1.58 -12.55 0.87
CA ALA A 10 1.10 -11.37 1.58
C ALA A 10 0.35 -10.38 0.66
N HIS A 11 0.61 -10.40 -0.66
CA HIS A 11 -0.12 -9.56 -1.62
C HIS A 11 -1.64 -9.79 -1.57
N LEU A 12 -2.08 -11.00 -1.19
CA LEU A 12 -3.50 -11.37 -1.06
C LEU A 12 -4.23 -10.58 0.04
N LEU A 13 -3.49 -9.97 0.97
CA LEU A 13 -4.06 -9.18 2.08
C LEU A 13 -4.55 -7.80 1.62
N HIS A 14 -4.04 -7.27 0.51
CA HIS A 14 -4.58 -6.07 -0.13
C HIS A 14 -5.58 -6.47 -1.21
N ASN A 15 -6.85 -6.50 -0.82
CA ASN A 15 -7.94 -6.92 -1.71
C ASN A 15 -9.09 -5.89 -1.68
N PRO A 16 -8.91 -4.67 -2.20
CA PRO A 16 -10.04 -3.76 -2.37
C PRO A 16 -11.13 -4.37 -3.27
N GLU A 17 -12.40 -4.09 -2.99
CA GLU A 17 -13.54 -4.53 -3.81
C GLU A 17 -14.07 -3.39 -4.69
N VAL A 18 -13.82 -2.15 -4.29
CA VAL A 18 -14.27 -0.94 -4.97
C VAL A 18 -13.12 0.05 -5.12
N GLU A 19 -12.97 0.61 -6.30
CA GLU A 19 -12.10 1.73 -6.67
C GLU A 19 -12.96 2.88 -7.20
N ILE A 20 -12.56 4.13 -6.92
CA ILE A 20 -13.22 5.34 -7.43
C ILE A 20 -12.34 5.98 -8.51
N GLU A 21 -12.72 5.84 -9.78
CA GLU A 21 -12.08 6.49 -10.91
C GLU A 21 -13.13 7.25 -11.74
N ARG A 22 -12.79 8.43 -12.29
CA ARG A 22 -13.67 9.16 -13.23
C ARG A 22 -15.09 9.39 -12.72
N SER A 23 -15.23 9.63 -11.42
CA SER A 23 -16.51 9.85 -10.74
C SER A 23 -17.46 8.64 -10.74
N SER A 24 -16.94 7.42 -10.94
CA SER A 24 -17.69 6.17 -10.80
C SER A 24 -16.98 5.19 -9.88
N ALA A 25 -17.76 4.27 -9.32
CA ALA A 25 -17.24 3.14 -8.53
C ALA A 25 -17.21 1.89 -9.41
N HIS A 26 -16.09 1.18 -9.42
CA HIS A 26 -15.92 -0.08 -10.16
C HIS A 26 -14.97 -1.02 -9.42
N SER A 27 -14.85 -2.26 -9.90
CA SER A 27 -13.86 -3.19 -9.36
C SER A 27 -12.43 -2.71 -9.64
N PRO A 28 -11.49 -2.85 -8.68
CA PRO A 28 -10.13 -2.37 -8.85
C PRO A 28 -9.39 -3.03 -10.01
N PHE A 29 -8.58 -2.25 -10.71
CA PHE A 29 -7.67 -2.80 -11.71
C PHE A 29 -6.52 -3.58 -11.04
N GLU A 30 -6.00 -3.05 -9.93
CA GLU A 30 -5.02 -3.71 -9.09
C GLU A 30 -5.73 -4.69 -8.15
N HIS A 31 -5.85 -5.95 -8.58
CA HIS A 31 -6.49 -7.01 -7.81
C HIS A 31 -5.56 -8.20 -7.63
N THR A 32 -5.77 -8.95 -6.55
CA THR A 32 -4.99 -10.13 -6.12
C THR A 32 -4.74 -11.16 -7.23
N GLY A 33 -5.75 -11.39 -8.08
CA GLY A 33 -5.66 -12.29 -9.23
C GLY A 33 -4.55 -11.96 -10.24
N ARG A 34 -4.05 -10.72 -10.30
CA ARG A 34 -2.93 -10.34 -11.21
C ARG A 34 -1.64 -11.09 -10.85
N ALA A 35 -1.24 -11.02 -9.58
CA ALA A 35 -0.02 -11.67 -9.10
C ALA A 35 -0.17 -13.20 -9.11
N GLU A 36 -1.35 -13.72 -8.77
CA GLU A 36 -1.61 -15.16 -8.87
C GLU A 36 -1.51 -15.66 -10.31
N LYS A 37 -2.01 -14.91 -11.29
CA LYS A 37 -1.90 -15.33 -12.69
C LYS A 37 -0.46 -15.38 -13.17
N ILE A 38 0.35 -14.39 -12.79
CA ILE A 38 1.78 -14.37 -13.06
C ILE A 38 2.46 -15.58 -12.38
N ARG A 39 2.16 -15.83 -11.10
CA ARG A 39 2.69 -16.96 -10.35
C ARG A 39 2.38 -18.29 -11.04
N GLU A 40 1.13 -18.52 -11.44
CA GLU A 40 0.70 -19.74 -12.15
C GLU A 40 1.46 -19.92 -13.47
N THR A 41 1.58 -18.87 -14.27
CA THR A 41 2.28 -18.92 -15.56
C THR A 41 3.76 -19.26 -15.38
N LEU A 42 4.44 -18.62 -14.43
CA LEU A 42 5.85 -18.89 -14.16
C LEU A 42 6.06 -20.27 -13.53
N ALA A 43 5.18 -20.73 -12.65
CA ALA A 43 5.28 -22.04 -12.01
C ALA A 43 5.08 -23.22 -12.98
N ALA A 44 4.41 -22.99 -14.11
CA ALA A 44 4.24 -24.00 -15.15
C ALA A 44 5.51 -24.20 -16.02
N ASP A 45 6.46 -23.26 -15.96
CA ASP A 45 7.71 -23.32 -16.71
C ASP A 45 8.88 -23.70 -15.80
N LYS A 46 9.52 -24.82 -16.12
CA LYS A 46 10.67 -25.36 -15.37
C LYS A 46 11.90 -24.45 -15.40
N ALA A 47 11.92 -23.41 -16.23
CA ALA A 47 12.98 -22.41 -16.21
C ALA A 47 12.96 -21.52 -14.96
N PHE A 48 11.84 -21.47 -14.21
CA PHE A 48 11.69 -20.63 -13.03
C PHE A 48 11.74 -21.43 -11.73
N ASP A 49 12.43 -20.87 -10.74
CA ASP A 49 12.57 -21.44 -9.39
C ASP A 49 12.00 -20.47 -8.35
N PHE A 50 10.97 -20.90 -7.62
CA PHE A 50 10.29 -20.04 -6.65
C PHE A 50 10.97 -20.08 -5.29
N VAL A 51 11.25 -18.90 -4.73
CA VAL A 51 11.86 -18.76 -3.41
C VAL A 51 11.03 -17.80 -2.54
N SER A 52 11.02 -18.06 -1.24
CA SER A 52 10.39 -17.17 -0.27
C SER A 52 11.21 -15.89 -0.09
N PRO A 53 10.55 -14.75 0.21
CA PRO A 53 11.25 -13.51 0.53
C PRO A 53 11.98 -13.61 1.87
N THR A 54 12.87 -12.65 2.11
CA THR A 54 13.47 -12.40 3.44
C THR A 54 12.78 -11.18 4.04
N GLU A 55 12.41 -11.24 5.32
CA GLU A 55 11.89 -10.06 6.02
C GLU A 55 13.04 -9.11 6.36
N TRP A 56 12.96 -7.85 5.91
CA TRP A 56 14.05 -6.88 6.10
C TRP A 56 13.81 -5.86 7.21
N GLY A 57 12.68 -5.95 7.91
CA GLY A 57 12.26 -4.90 8.84
C GLY A 57 12.02 -3.55 8.13
N THR A 58 11.93 -2.48 8.90
CA THR A 58 11.52 -1.15 8.38
C THR A 58 12.68 -0.24 7.99
N GLU A 59 13.92 -0.62 8.32
CA GLU A 59 15.11 0.19 8.03
C GLU A 59 15.29 0.49 6.53
N PRO A 60 15.09 -0.46 5.59
CA PRO A 60 15.19 -0.14 4.17
C PRO A 60 14.10 0.83 3.70
N ILE A 61 12.91 0.77 4.28
CA ILE A 61 11.80 1.67 3.93
C ILE A 61 12.13 3.09 4.36
N THR A 62 12.59 3.28 5.60
CA THR A 62 12.84 4.62 6.16
C THR A 62 14.07 5.31 5.59
N LYS A 63 14.92 4.59 4.83
CA LYS A 63 15.98 5.19 4.00
C LYS A 63 15.44 5.94 2.78
N ILE A 64 14.21 5.63 2.34
CA ILE A 64 13.60 6.19 1.13
C ILE A 64 12.37 7.02 1.49
N HIS A 65 11.49 6.48 2.33
CA HIS A 65 10.22 7.08 2.72
C HIS A 65 10.34 7.80 4.07
N ASN A 66 9.56 8.87 4.21
CA ASN A 66 9.43 9.58 5.48
C ASN A 66 8.92 8.60 6.57
N PRO A 67 9.58 8.49 7.74
CA PRO A 67 9.12 7.63 8.84
C PRO A 67 7.68 7.92 9.29
N GLY A 68 7.21 9.16 9.15
CA GLY A 68 5.82 9.55 9.43
C GLY A 68 4.82 8.88 8.49
N LEU A 69 5.16 8.70 7.20
CA LEU A 69 4.32 7.97 6.25
C LEU A 69 4.19 6.50 6.67
N LEU A 70 5.30 5.88 7.06
CA LEU A 70 5.30 4.49 7.51
C LEU A 70 4.42 4.33 8.77
N LYS A 71 4.58 5.24 9.74
CA LYS A 71 3.74 5.26 10.94
C LYS A 71 2.26 5.41 10.60
N PHE A 72 1.93 6.36 9.73
CA PHE A 72 0.57 6.57 9.26
C PHE A 72 -0.01 5.30 8.61
N LEU A 73 0.66 4.71 7.63
CA LEU A 73 0.18 3.52 6.94
C LEU A 73 -0.05 2.33 7.89
N SER A 74 0.76 2.21 8.94
CA SER A 74 0.63 1.13 9.93
C SER A 74 -0.61 1.23 10.83
N THR A 75 -1.24 2.41 10.94
CA THR A 75 -2.41 2.61 11.83
C THR A 75 -3.63 3.18 11.13
N ALA A 76 -3.49 3.81 9.97
CA ALA A 76 -4.52 4.62 9.33
C ALA A 76 -5.86 3.91 9.13
N TRP A 77 -5.84 2.66 8.65
CA TRP A 77 -7.08 1.92 8.45
C TRP A 77 -7.81 1.68 9.78
N ALA A 78 -7.10 1.20 10.81
CA ALA A 78 -7.66 0.93 12.13
C ALA A 78 -8.09 2.22 12.85
N ASP A 79 -7.32 3.30 12.73
CA ASP A 79 -7.66 4.62 13.25
C ASP A 79 -8.96 5.15 12.60
N TYR A 80 -9.15 4.94 11.30
CA TYR A 80 -10.38 5.34 10.60
C TYR A 80 -11.60 4.55 11.08
N GLN A 81 -11.47 3.23 11.23
CA GLN A 81 -12.57 2.41 11.75
C GLN A 81 -13.01 2.89 13.14
N ARG A 82 -12.03 3.25 13.99
CA ARG A 82 -12.28 3.70 15.37
C ARG A 82 -12.88 5.10 15.44
N ASP A 83 -12.32 6.06 14.70
CA ASP A 83 -12.58 7.48 14.92
C ASP A 83 -13.58 8.09 13.93
N VAL A 84 -13.88 7.40 12.82
CA VAL A 84 -14.71 7.95 11.74
C VAL A 84 -15.93 7.08 11.51
N LYS A 85 -15.73 5.90 10.91
CA LYS A 85 -16.81 4.99 10.53
C LYS A 85 -16.24 3.65 10.10
N GLU A 86 -16.92 2.55 10.45
CA GLU A 86 -16.63 1.25 9.86
C GLU A 86 -16.78 1.30 8.33
N SER A 87 -15.72 0.95 7.61
CA SER A 87 -15.64 0.99 6.16
C SER A 87 -14.56 0.02 5.69
N ARG A 88 -14.91 -0.82 4.71
CA ARG A 88 -13.99 -1.79 4.13
C ARG A 88 -12.82 -1.09 3.44
N GLU A 89 -13.15 -0.19 2.52
CA GLU A 89 -12.23 0.73 1.84
C GLU A 89 -12.19 2.09 2.55
N VAL A 90 -10.99 2.62 2.73
CA VAL A 90 -10.75 3.96 3.28
C VAL A 90 -10.00 4.78 2.25
N VAL A 91 -10.57 5.92 1.86
CA VAL A 91 -9.99 6.88 0.93
C VAL A 91 -9.98 8.28 1.54
N PRO A 92 -9.06 9.17 1.13
CA PRO A 92 -9.08 10.57 1.55
C PRO A 92 -10.19 11.38 0.88
N ASP A 93 -10.92 12.19 1.66
CA ASP A 93 -11.93 13.14 1.14
C ASP A 93 -11.38 14.57 0.96
N MET A 94 -10.23 14.85 1.57
CA MET A 94 -9.59 16.16 1.57
C MET A 94 -8.12 15.97 1.29
N PHE A 95 -7.46 16.96 0.67
CA PHE A 95 -6.04 16.87 0.34
C PHE A 95 -5.30 18.12 0.78
N PHE A 96 -4.17 17.92 1.44
CA PHE A 96 -3.30 19.01 1.81
C PHE A 96 -2.62 19.60 0.58
N LYS A 97 -2.83 20.89 0.33
CA LYS A 97 -2.13 21.65 -0.71
C LYS A 97 -1.37 22.81 -0.08
N SER A 98 -0.04 22.75 -0.11
CA SER A 98 0.83 23.72 0.55
C SER A 98 0.63 25.15 0.04
N ASN A 99 0.32 25.33 -1.25
CA ASN A 99 0.05 26.64 -1.85
C ASN A 99 -1.23 27.30 -1.31
N LEU A 100 -2.23 26.52 -0.88
CA LEU A 100 -3.47 27.04 -0.30
C LEU A 100 -3.28 27.56 1.14
N ARG A 101 -2.16 27.22 1.80
CA ARG A 101 -1.81 27.67 3.15
C ARG A 101 -0.65 28.66 3.17
N GLN A 102 -0.31 29.26 2.03
CA GLN A 102 0.69 30.32 1.98
C GLN A 102 0.32 31.42 2.98
N ASN A 103 1.27 31.81 3.82
CA ASN A 103 1.12 32.82 4.89
C ASN A 103 0.19 32.42 6.06
N MET A 104 -0.19 31.14 6.20
CA MET A 104 -1.01 30.64 7.31
C MET A 104 -0.20 29.91 8.40
N GLY A 105 1.11 30.14 8.46
CA GLY A 105 2.02 29.52 9.41
C GLY A 105 2.59 28.17 8.97
N ASP A 106 3.25 27.49 9.90
CA ASP A 106 3.98 26.26 9.63
C ASP A 106 3.08 25.09 9.21
N ARG A 107 3.70 24.17 8.48
CA ARG A 107 3.08 22.92 8.03
C ARG A 107 3.02 21.95 9.21
N VAL A 108 1.85 21.82 9.85
CA VAL A 108 1.61 20.89 10.96
C VAL A 108 0.74 19.73 10.47
N GLU A 109 1.17 18.49 10.72
CA GLU A 109 0.38 17.30 10.43
C GLU A 109 -0.90 17.30 11.28
N PRO A 110 -2.09 17.10 10.69
CA PRO A 110 -3.34 17.05 11.46
C PRO A 110 -3.37 15.88 12.46
N GLU A 111 -4.08 16.05 13.58
CA GLU A 111 -4.22 14.98 14.56
C GLU A 111 -5.24 13.91 14.14
N SER A 112 -6.35 14.33 13.52
CA SER A 112 -7.43 13.44 13.09
C SER A 112 -7.02 12.55 11.91
N VAL A 113 -7.50 11.31 11.90
CA VAL A 113 -7.20 10.36 10.81
C VAL A 113 -7.68 10.84 9.44
N ASN A 114 -8.84 11.50 9.35
CA ASN A 114 -9.30 12.13 8.10
C ASN A 114 -8.35 13.22 7.60
N GLY A 115 -7.78 14.03 8.50
CA GLY A 115 -6.77 15.02 8.13
C GLY A 115 -5.46 14.38 7.71
N LYS A 116 -5.04 13.30 8.38
CA LYS A 116 -3.83 12.54 8.03
C LYS A 116 -3.94 11.82 6.69
N LEU A 117 -5.10 11.26 6.37
CA LEU A 117 -5.40 10.71 5.04
C LEU A 117 -5.11 11.75 3.95
N GLY A 118 -5.62 12.97 4.11
CA GLY A 118 -5.33 14.05 3.17
C GLY A 118 -3.91 14.60 3.19
N TRP A 119 -3.17 14.37 4.27
CA TRP A 119 -1.78 14.80 4.40
C TRP A 119 -0.79 13.84 3.75
N TRP A 120 -1.03 12.53 3.88
CA TRP A 120 -0.16 11.46 3.41
C TRP A 120 -0.56 10.90 2.04
N CYS A 121 -1.84 10.99 1.66
CA CYS A 121 -2.34 10.57 0.34
C CYS A 121 -2.57 11.78 -0.59
N PHE A 122 -2.68 11.52 -1.89
CA PHE A 122 -2.85 12.56 -2.92
C PHE A 122 -3.95 12.26 -3.95
N GLU A 123 -4.63 11.11 -3.84
CA GLU A 123 -5.69 10.67 -4.75
C GLU A 123 -6.68 9.70 -4.04
N THR A 124 -7.73 9.25 -4.74
CA THR A 124 -8.84 8.41 -4.21
C THR A 124 -9.01 7.04 -4.88
N THR A 125 -8.17 6.71 -5.85
CA THR A 125 -8.13 5.43 -6.57
C THR A 125 -7.38 4.33 -5.82
N THR A 126 -6.59 4.66 -4.77
CA THR A 126 -5.86 3.66 -3.97
C THR A 126 -6.42 3.53 -2.54
N PRO A 127 -7.53 2.79 -2.34
CA PRO A 127 -8.12 2.62 -1.02
C PRO A 127 -7.22 1.83 -0.07
N LEU A 128 -7.15 2.26 1.18
CA LEU A 128 -6.63 1.41 2.26
C LEU A 128 -7.70 0.38 2.65
N THR A 129 -7.26 -0.85 2.82
CA THR A 129 -8.02 -1.96 3.42
C THR A 129 -7.25 -2.53 4.62
N MET A 130 -7.91 -3.35 5.44
CA MET A 130 -7.36 -3.92 6.67
C MET A 130 -5.95 -4.52 6.52
N GLY A 131 -5.66 -5.20 5.40
CA GLY A 131 -4.38 -5.88 5.16
C GLY A 131 -3.38 -5.12 4.30
N THR A 132 -3.66 -3.84 3.99
CA THR A 132 -2.85 -3.05 3.04
C THR A 132 -1.42 -2.84 3.53
N TYR A 133 -1.25 -2.55 4.83
CA TYR A 133 0.08 -2.34 5.39
C TYR A 133 0.93 -3.61 5.30
N GLU A 134 0.36 -4.74 5.69
CA GLU A 134 1.01 -6.05 5.65
C GLU A 134 1.35 -6.48 4.22
N ALA A 135 0.44 -6.27 3.27
CA ALA A 135 0.69 -6.55 1.86
C ALA A 135 1.83 -5.70 1.30
N ALA A 136 1.85 -4.40 1.60
CA ALA A 136 2.91 -3.49 1.17
C ALA A 136 4.27 -3.86 1.79
N ARG A 137 4.28 -4.28 3.05
CA ARG A 137 5.48 -4.82 3.71
C ARG A 137 5.99 -6.08 3.01
N GLY A 138 5.10 -7.01 2.66
CA GLY A 138 5.44 -8.20 1.89
C GLY A 138 5.97 -7.88 0.48
N ALA A 139 5.48 -6.83 -0.17
CA ALA A 139 6.01 -6.37 -1.45
C ALA A 139 7.44 -5.82 -1.34
N VAL A 140 7.76 -5.10 -0.27
CA VAL A 140 9.14 -4.66 0.02
C VAL A 140 10.06 -5.86 0.26
N ASP A 141 9.58 -6.90 0.94
CA ASP A 141 10.38 -8.09 1.23
C ASP A 141 10.73 -8.91 -0.03
N VAL A 142 9.93 -8.78 -1.09
CA VAL A 142 10.19 -9.34 -2.42
C VAL A 142 11.27 -8.55 -3.19
N ASP A 143 11.47 -7.26 -2.92
CA ASP A 143 12.29 -6.33 -3.72
C ASP A 143 13.79 -6.30 -3.37
N ARG A 144 14.48 -7.44 -3.21
CA ARG A 144 15.95 -7.43 -3.04
C ARG A 144 16.76 -8.41 -3.88
N LYS A 145 17.80 -7.84 -4.47
CA LYS A 145 18.93 -8.39 -5.25
C LYS A 145 19.85 -9.39 -4.49
N SER A 146 19.33 -10.28 -3.66
CA SER A 146 20.14 -11.37 -3.07
C SER A 146 20.17 -12.63 -3.97
N VAL A 147 19.76 -12.48 -5.24
CA VAL A 147 19.82 -13.51 -6.27
C VAL A 147 20.83 -13.12 -7.36
N VAL A 148 22.04 -12.78 -6.94
CA VAL A 148 23.20 -12.78 -7.84
C VAL A 148 24.29 -13.61 -7.19
#